data_AF-A0A7W9Z932-F1
#
_entry.id   AF-A0A7W9Z932-F1
#
_cell.length_a   1.000
_cell.length_b   1.000
_cell.length_c   1.000
_cell.angle_alpha   90.00
_cell.angle_beta   90.00
_cell.angle_gamma   90.00
#
_symmetry.space_group_name_H-M   'P 1'
#
loop_
_entity.id
_entity.type
_entity.pdbx_description
1 polymer ?
#
loop_
_entity_poly.entity_id
_entity_poly.type
_entity_poly.pdbx_seq_one_letter_code
_entity_poly.pdbx_strand_id
1 'polypeptide(L)'
;MDTLRKGDQGQQVDQLQQLLVQRGYQANVNGTFDTKTWQAVRAFQTQNLDQHGQPLVVDGAVGPLTWWSLQNPKPSIDTPTAVDYATMPTSGGSTIGRAALAAAIGELKAGACEVGGDNCGPFVSKYLAPAGVAQGNAWCASFVSWCFLQASGGNKSAMPFAYVPGARDMLAEFKQKGWSSAPGSGYVPQPGDIVVWWRVSLQGWLGHVGLVHCVQDGMLYTIEGNRSPRVQGFSYVLSRMEQLLGFGHVP
;
A
#
# COMPACT_ATOMS: atom_id res chain seq x y z
N MET A 1 -25.55 -32.03 -15.22
CA MET A 1 -24.47 -32.41 -14.27
C MET A 1 -25.15 -32.78 -12.98
N ASP A 2 -24.80 -33.93 -12.42
CA ASP A 2 -25.33 -34.36 -11.14
C ASP A 2 -24.70 -33.55 -10.01
N THR A 3 -25.44 -33.43 -8.90
CA THR A 3 -24.92 -32.75 -7.72
C THR A 3 -23.91 -33.65 -7.01
N LEU A 4 -22.65 -33.23 -6.91
CA LEU A 4 -21.64 -33.99 -6.19
C LEU A 4 -21.64 -33.67 -4.70
N ARG A 5 -21.38 -34.68 -3.87
CA ARG A 5 -21.34 -34.61 -2.41
C ARG A 5 -20.19 -35.45 -1.85
N LYS A 6 -19.86 -35.20 -0.59
CA LYS A 6 -18.83 -35.96 0.13
C LYS A 6 -19.15 -37.47 0.09
N GLY A 7 -18.16 -38.26 -0.30
CA GLY A 7 -18.28 -39.70 -0.51
C GLY A 7 -18.45 -40.13 -1.96
N ASP A 8 -18.86 -39.22 -2.86
CA ASP A 8 -18.97 -39.51 -4.29
C ASP A 8 -17.60 -39.80 -4.91
N GLN A 9 -17.58 -40.57 -5.99
CA GLN A 9 -16.36 -40.99 -6.68
C GLN A 9 -16.53 -40.92 -8.21
N GLY A 10 -15.39 -40.83 -8.91
CA GLY A 10 -15.30 -40.95 -10.36
C GLY A 10 -14.88 -39.67 -11.07
N GLN A 11 -14.96 -39.70 -12.41
CA GLN A 11 -14.37 -38.67 -13.27
C GLN A 11 -14.89 -37.25 -13.02
N GLN A 12 -16.16 -37.08 -12.60
CA GLN A 12 -16.69 -35.76 -12.25
C GLN A 12 -16.05 -35.20 -10.98
N VAL A 13 -15.68 -36.06 -10.03
CA VAL A 13 -14.95 -35.66 -8.83
C VAL A 13 -13.52 -35.27 -9.17
N ASP A 14 -12.86 -36.00 -10.08
CA ASP A 14 -11.54 -35.61 -10.61
C ASP A 14 -11.58 -34.22 -11.23
N GLN A 15 -12.58 -33.94 -12.07
CA GLN A 15 -12.77 -32.62 -12.70
C GLN A 15 -13.01 -31.53 -11.66
N LEU A 16 -13.85 -31.80 -10.65
CA LEU A 16 -14.07 -30.89 -9.53
C LEU A 16 -12.75 -30.56 -8.82
N GLN A 17 -11.98 -31.59 -8.46
CA GLN A 17 -10.71 -31.43 -7.74
C GLN A 17 -9.70 -30.65 -8.57
N GLN A 18 -9.59 -30.92 -9.88
CA GLN A 18 -8.75 -30.16 -10.81
C GLN A 18 -9.14 -28.68 -10.86
N LEU A 19 -10.44 -28.37 -10.98
CA LEU A 19 -10.93 -27.00 -10.98
C LEU A 19 -10.65 -26.29 -9.64
N LEU A 20 -10.87 -26.96 -8.51
CA LEU A 20 -10.56 -26.40 -7.19
C LEU A 20 -9.06 -26.08 -7.04
N VAL A 21 -8.18 -27.00 -7.46
CA VAL A 21 -6.73 -26.79 -7.45
C VAL A 21 -6.33 -25.64 -8.38
N GLN A 22 -6.88 -25.59 -9.59
CA GLN A 22 -6.66 -24.48 -10.54
C GLN A 22 -7.06 -23.11 -9.95
N ARG A 23 -8.03 -23.11 -9.04
CA ARG A 23 -8.52 -21.91 -8.33
C ARG A 23 -7.80 -21.65 -7.01
N GLY A 24 -6.72 -22.38 -6.71
CA GLY A 24 -5.89 -22.16 -5.52
C GLY A 24 -6.41 -22.82 -4.24
N TYR A 25 -7.45 -23.64 -4.31
CA TYR A 25 -7.96 -24.40 -3.16
C TYR A 25 -7.21 -25.72 -3.02
N GLN A 26 -6.91 -26.11 -1.78
CA GLN A 26 -6.19 -27.35 -1.50
C GLN A 26 -7.12 -28.56 -1.59
N ALA A 27 -7.03 -29.33 -2.67
CA ALA A 27 -7.67 -30.62 -2.83
C ALA A 27 -6.67 -31.65 -3.38
N ASN A 28 -6.88 -32.93 -3.06
CA ASN A 28 -6.11 -34.02 -3.64
C ASN A 28 -6.87 -34.51 -4.87
N VAL A 29 -6.28 -34.52 -6.07
CA VAL A 29 -6.92 -35.10 -7.26
C VAL A 29 -6.79 -36.62 -7.19
N ASN A 30 -7.82 -37.29 -6.67
CA ASN A 30 -7.84 -38.72 -6.41
C ASN A 30 -9.17 -39.40 -6.80
N GLY A 31 -10.05 -38.66 -7.46
CA GLY A 31 -11.35 -39.14 -7.92
C GLY A 31 -12.33 -39.47 -6.79
N THR A 32 -12.01 -39.13 -5.54
CA THR A 32 -12.86 -39.38 -4.37
C THR A 32 -13.17 -38.08 -3.65
N PHE A 33 -14.45 -37.80 -3.42
CA PHE A 33 -14.90 -36.59 -2.77
C PHE A 33 -14.69 -36.74 -1.25
N ASP A 34 -13.43 -36.67 -0.86
CA ASP A 34 -12.94 -36.86 0.50
C ASP A 34 -13.16 -35.61 1.38
N THR A 35 -12.71 -35.70 2.64
CA THR A 35 -12.82 -34.58 3.59
C THR A 35 -12.09 -33.33 3.10
N LYS A 36 -10.94 -33.47 2.40
CA LYS A 36 -10.20 -32.33 1.87
C LYS A 36 -10.97 -31.65 0.72
N THR A 37 -11.52 -32.45 -0.19
CA THR A 37 -12.36 -31.95 -1.29
C THR A 37 -13.58 -31.22 -0.74
N TRP A 38 -14.22 -31.76 0.30
CA TRP A 38 -15.35 -31.08 0.98
C TRP A 38 -14.96 -29.77 1.66
N GLN A 39 -13.80 -29.71 2.32
CA GLN A 39 -13.29 -28.45 2.86
C GLN A 39 -13.01 -27.42 1.76
N ALA A 40 -12.39 -27.85 0.66
CA ALA A 40 -12.11 -27.01 -0.50
C ALA A 40 -13.38 -26.47 -1.16
N VAL A 41 -14.42 -27.29 -1.32
CA VAL A 41 -15.72 -26.85 -1.85
C VAL A 41 -16.36 -25.80 -0.94
N ARG A 42 -16.37 -26.01 0.38
CA ARG A 42 -16.94 -25.00 1.30
C ARG A 42 -16.13 -23.71 1.33
N ALA A 43 -14.80 -23.79 1.25
CA ALA A 43 -13.95 -22.61 1.12
C ALA A 43 -14.23 -21.86 -0.18
N PHE A 44 -14.38 -22.58 -1.29
CA PHE A 44 -14.78 -22.01 -2.57
C PHE A 44 -16.14 -21.31 -2.48
N GLN A 45 -17.17 -21.99 -1.95
CA GLN A 45 -18.51 -21.41 -1.79
C GLN A 45 -18.52 -20.16 -0.90
N THR A 46 -17.67 -20.12 0.14
CA THR A 46 -17.54 -18.94 1.03
C THR A 46 -17.03 -17.70 0.28
N GLN A 47 -16.24 -17.88 -0.77
CA GLN A 47 -15.49 -16.80 -1.42
C GLN A 47 -16.03 -16.41 -2.80
N ASN A 48 -17.00 -17.15 -3.34
CA ASN A 48 -17.44 -17.01 -4.73
C ASN A 48 -18.95 -16.75 -4.85
N LEU A 49 -19.34 -16.22 -6.01
CA LEU A 49 -20.72 -15.86 -6.34
C LEU A 49 -21.26 -16.77 -7.44
N ASP A 50 -22.59 -16.84 -7.53
CA ASP A 50 -23.30 -17.48 -8.64
C ASP A 50 -23.40 -16.57 -9.89
N GLN A 51 -24.09 -17.07 -10.92
CA GLN A 51 -24.31 -16.37 -12.19
C GLN A 51 -25.09 -15.05 -12.08
N HIS A 52 -25.78 -14.82 -10.98
CA HIS A 52 -26.54 -13.61 -10.69
C HIS A 52 -25.79 -12.67 -9.75
N GLY A 53 -24.54 -12.98 -9.39
CA GLY A 53 -23.74 -12.21 -8.43
C GLY A 53 -24.16 -12.41 -6.97
N GLN A 54 -24.93 -13.47 -6.66
CA GLN A 54 -25.33 -13.79 -5.29
C GLN A 54 -24.30 -14.72 -4.62
N PRO A 55 -24.09 -14.62 -3.29
CA PRO A 55 -23.23 -15.56 -2.57
C PRO A 55 -23.70 -17.01 -2.75
N LEU A 56 -22.76 -17.92 -2.98
CA LEU A 56 -23.07 -19.35 -2.99
C LEU A 56 -23.47 -19.82 -1.58
N VAL A 57 -24.41 -20.76 -1.52
CA VAL A 57 -24.75 -21.44 -0.27
C VAL A 57 -23.58 -22.35 0.12
N VAL A 58 -23.13 -22.25 1.37
CA VAL A 58 -21.94 -22.99 1.88
C VAL A 58 -22.34 -24.36 2.44
N ASP A 59 -22.97 -25.18 1.61
CA ASP A 59 -23.49 -26.51 1.96
C ASP A 59 -22.50 -27.66 1.72
N GLY A 60 -21.38 -27.39 1.04
CA GLY A 60 -20.38 -28.40 0.68
C GLY A 60 -20.84 -29.36 -0.43
N ALA A 61 -21.94 -29.05 -1.12
CA ALA A 61 -22.44 -29.76 -2.28
C ALA A 61 -22.17 -28.98 -3.58
N VAL A 62 -21.79 -29.70 -4.63
CA VAL A 62 -21.47 -29.08 -5.93
C VAL A 62 -22.66 -29.25 -6.85
N GLY A 63 -23.65 -28.38 -6.68
CA GLY A 63 -24.82 -28.27 -7.56
C GLY A 63 -24.58 -27.31 -8.75
N PRO A 64 -25.61 -27.07 -9.57
CA PRO A 64 -25.48 -26.28 -10.81
C PRO A 64 -24.88 -24.89 -10.62
N LEU A 65 -25.21 -24.17 -9.54
CA LEU A 65 -24.66 -22.83 -9.28
C LEU A 65 -23.17 -22.89 -8.90
N THR A 66 -22.77 -23.87 -8.08
CA THR A 66 -21.36 -24.10 -7.72
C THR A 66 -20.56 -24.50 -8.97
N TRP A 67 -21.12 -25.39 -9.81
CA TRP A 67 -20.51 -25.78 -11.08
C TRP A 67 -20.33 -24.61 -12.02
N TRP A 68 -21.36 -23.78 -12.18
CA TRP A 68 -21.29 -22.59 -13.01
C TRP A 68 -20.18 -21.66 -12.53
N SER A 69 -20.07 -21.40 -11.23
CA SER A 69 -19.03 -20.55 -10.64
C SER A 69 -17.62 -21.14 -10.80
N LEU A 70 -17.49 -22.46 -10.68
CA LEU A 70 -16.24 -23.17 -10.95
C LEU A 70 -15.84 -23.14 -12.42
N GLN A 71 -16.75 -23.01 -13.37
CA GLN A 71 -16.44 -22.99 -14.81
C GLN A 71 -16.31 -21.57 -15.36
N ASN A 72 -16.98 -20.61 -14.73
CA ASN A 72 -16.98 -19.21 -15.08
C ASN A 72 -16.34 -18.44 -13.91
N PRO A 73 -15.00 -18.52 -13.75
CA PRO A 73 -14.34 -17.72 -12.73
C PRO A 73 -14.75 -16.27 -12.95
N LYS A 74 -15.00 -15.53 -11.86
CA LYS A 74 -14.90 -14.07 -11.94
C LYS A 74 -13.62 -13.77 -12.71
N PRO A 75 -13.61 -12.79 -13.65
CA PRO A 75 -12.34 -12.28 -14.12
C PRO A 75 -11.49 -12.11 -12.88
N SER A 76 -10.28 -12.68 -12.86
CA SER A 76 -9.32 -12.23 -11.87
C SER A 76 -9.31 -10.73 -12.11
N ILE A 77 -9.88 -9.97 -11.17
CA ILE A 77 -9.41 -8.61 -11.01
C ILE A 77 -7.96 -8.90 -10.71
N ASP A 78 -7.09 -8.65 -11.70
CA ASP A 78 -5.67 -8.56 -11.47
C ASP A 78 -5.59 -7.72 -10.21
N THR A 79 -5.29 -8.38 -9.09
CA THR A 79 -5.06 -7.64 -7.86
C THR A 79 -3.96 -6.70 -8.28
N PRO A 80 -4.21 -5.37 -8.33
CA PRO A 80 -3.31 -4.44 -8.99
C PRO A 80 -1.92 -4.80 -8.50
N THR A 81 -1.06 -5.19 -9.44
CA THR A 81 0.25 -5.79 -9.15
C THR A 81 0.82 -5.03 -7.98
N ALA A 82 0.98 -5.68 -6.82
CA ALA A 82 1.33 -4.99 -5.59
C ALA A 82 2.46 -4.02 -5.92
N VAL A 83 2.19 -2.72 -5.81
CA VAL A 83 3.11 -1.69 -6.31
C VAL A 83 4.49 -1.99 -5.74
N ASP A 84 5.45 -2.19 -6.63
CA ASP A 84 6.83 -2.40 -6.20
C ASP A 84 7.39 -1.05 -5.75
N TYR A 85 7.31 -0.79 -4.45
CA TYR A 85 7.86 0.42 -3.84
C TYR A 85 9.37 0.55 -4.04
N ALA A 86 10.09 -0.52 -4.40
CA ALA A 86 11.51 -0.46 -4.73
C ALA A 86 11.79 0.00 -6.17
N THR A 87 10.76 0.16 -7.01
CA THR A 87 10.89 0.59 -8.41
C THR A 87 10.31 2.00 -8.59
N MET A 88 11.05 2.85 -9.28
CA MET A 88 10.60 4.22 -9.57
C MET A 88 9.45 4.21 -10.59
N PRO A 89 8.32 4.91 -10.35
CA PRO A 89 7.25 5.04 -11.34
C PRO A 89 7.75 5.63 -12.65
N THR A 90 7.25 5.18 -13.79
CA THR A 90 7.80 5.53 -15.12
C THR A 90 7.50 6.97 -15.57
N SER A 91 6.46 7.61 -15.04
CA SER A 91 6.01 8.95 -15.45
C SER A 91 5.51 9.77 -14.26
N GLY A 92 5.23 11.06 -14.49
CA GLY A 92 4.74 12.01 -13.47
C GLY A 92 5.82 12.53 -12.51
N GLY A 93 5.51 13.61 -11.80
CA GLY A 93 6.41 14.22 -10.79
C GLY A 93 7.46 15.16 -11.37
N SER A 94 7.92 16.11 -10.54
CA SER A 94 9.01 17.03 -10.91
C SER A 94 10.37 16.36 -10.81
N THR A 95 11.40 16.95 -11.42
CA THR A 95 12.79 16.42 -11.34
C THR A 95 13.26 16.27 -9.90
N ILE A 96 13.05 17.30 -9.07
CA ILE A 96 13.52 17.28 -7.68
C ILE A 96 12.66 16.38 -6.80
N GLY A 97 11.34 16.36 -6.98
CA GLY A 97 10.45 15.43 -6.27
C GLY A 97 10.79 13.98 -6.58
N ARG A 98 11.02 13.66 -7.86
CA ARG A 98 11.44 12.33 -8.28
C ARG A 98 12.80 11.92 -7.71
N ALA A 99 13.75 12.85 -7.65
CA ALA A 99 15.05 12.59 -7.01
C ALA A 99 14.91 12.35 -5.49
N ALA A 100 14.00 13.07 -4.81
CA ALA A 100 13.70 12.82 -3.41
C ALA A 100 13.04 11.44 -3.20
N LEU A 101 12.08 11.06 -4.06
CA LEU A 101 11.49 9.72 -4.05
C LEU A 101 12.55 8.64 -4.30
N ALA A 102 13.50 8.86 -5.21
CA ALA A 102 14.60 7.93 -5.45
C ALA A 102 15.48 7.72 -4.19
N ALA A 103 15.73 8.79 -3.42
CA ALA A 103 16.41 8.67 -2.13
C ALA A 103 15.60 7.84 -1.11
N ALA A 104 14.29 8.05 -1.05
CA ALA A 104 13.39 7.26 -0.19
C ALA A 104 13.36 5.78 -0.57
N ILE A 105 13.31 5.47 -1.87
CA ILE A 105 13.45 4.11 -2.41
C ILE A 105 14.79 3.49 -2.00
N GLY A 106 15.87 4.27 -2.03
CA GLY A 106 17.19 3.85 -1.58
C GLY A 106 17.19 3.43 -0.10
N GLU A 107 16.57 4.22 0.78
CA GLU A 107 16.45 3.90 2.21
C GLU A 107 15.57 2.68 2.48
N LEU A 108 14.48 2.52 1.72
CA LEU A 108 13.65 1.32 1.75
C LEU A 108 14.47 0.06 1.40
N LYS A 109 15.25 0.12 0.31
CA LYS A 109 16.13 -0.99 -0.12
C LYS A 109 17.25 -1.29 0.87
N ALA A 110 17.78 -0.25 1.53
CA ALA A 110 18.78 -0.38 2.58
C ALA A 110 18.22 -0.98 3.88
N GLY A 111 16.89 -1.19 3.98
CA GLY A 111 16.24 -1.69 5.17
C GLY A 111 16.28 -0.69 6.33
N ALA A 112 16.27 0.62 6.01
CA ALA A 112 16.37 1.69 7.00
C ALA A 112 15.31 1.54 8.09
N CYS A 113 15.76 1.35 9.32
CA CYS A 113 14.89 1.16 10.47
C CYS A 113 15.48 1.73 11.75
N GLU A 114 14.62 1.88 12.75
CA GLU A 114 15.02 2.10 14.14
C GLU A 114 15.81 0.90 14.65
N VAL A 115 16.78 1.17 15.53
CA VAL A 115 17.58 0.16 16.22
C VAL A 115 17.61 0.52 17.69
N GLY A 116 17.21 -0.42 18.55
CA GLY A 116 17.05 -0.18 19.99
C GLY A 116 15.67 0.33 20.41
N GLY A 117 14.75 0.58 19.46
CA GLY A 117 13.40 1.08 19.71
C GLY A 117 13.34 2.61 19.89
N ASP A 118 12.14 3.12 20.16
CA ASP A 118 11.87 4.51 20.55
C ASP A 118 12.56 5.58 19.68
N ASN A 119 12.34 5.57 18.35
CA ASN A 119 12.88 6.59 17.45
C ASN A 119 14.43 6.74 17.56
N CYS A 120 15.14 5.62 17.72
CA CYS A 120 16.60 5.62 17.85
C CYS A 120 17.28 4.78 16.77
N GLY A 121 18.60 4.93 16.67
CA GLY A 121 19.46 4.14 15.79
C GLY A 121 20.11 4.95 14.66
N PRO A 122 21.03 4.33 13.90
CA PRO A 122 21.91 5.03 12.98
C PRO A 122 21.16 5.74 11.84
N PHE A 123 20.11 5.10 11.29
CA PHE A 123 19.26 5.72 10.27
C PHE A 123 18.49 6.92 10.82
N VAL A 124 17.88 6.77 11.99
CA VAL A 124 17.14 7.87 12.63
C VAL A 124 18.07 9.04 12.93
N SER A 125 19.26 8.77 13.49
CA SER A 125 20.27 9.78 13.75
C SER A 125 20.68 10.54 12.49
N LYS A 126 20.88 9.82 11.37
CA LYS A 126 21.20 10.40 10.07
C LYS A 126 20.13 11.39 9.61
N TYR A 127 18.85 11.07 9.81
CA TYR A 127 17.76 11.96 9.43
C TYR A 127 17.62 13.15 10.40
N LEU A 128 17.80 12.96 11.70
CA LEU A 128 17.59 14.05 12.66
C LEU A 128 18.75 15.06 12.71
N ALA A 129 19.98 14.61 12.41
CA ALA A 129 21.19 15.42 12.53
C ALA A 129 21.18 16.75 11.75
N PRO A 130 20.69 16.84 10.49
CA PRO A 130 20.67 18.11 9.78
C PRO A 130 19.78 19.17 10.45
N ALA A 131 18.74 18.77 11.18
CA ALA A 131 17.90 19.71 11.96
C ALA A 131 18.43 19.97 13.38
N GLY A 132 19.53 19.32 13.79
CA GLY A 132 20.02 19.38 15.18
C GLY A 132 19.06 18.73 16.18
N VAL A 133 18.18 17.83 15.73
CA VAL A 133 17.21 17.15 16.59
C VAL A 133 17.85 15.91 17.21
N ALA A 134 17.62 15.68 18.51
CA ALA A 134 18.12 14.50 19.21
C ALA A 134 17.30 13.24 18.87
N GLN A 135 17.92 12.06 18.91
CA GLN A 135 17.19 10.78 18.85
C GLN A 135 16.11 10.69 19.95
N GLY A 136 15.13 9.81 19.78
CA GLY A 136 13.94 9.76 20.63
C GLY A 136 12.79 10.63 20.11
N ASN A 137 13.07 11.56 19.21
CA ASN A 137 12.07 12.39 18.55
C ASN A 137 11.55 11.76 17.26
N ALA A 138 10.31 12.08 16.90
CA ALA A 138 9.70 11.59 15.67
C ALA A 138 10.50 12.04 14.43
N TRP A 139 10.74 11.10 13.50
CA TRP A 139 11.66 11.31 12.37
C TRP A 139 11.01 11.33 10.98
N CYS A 140 9.67 11.35 10.85
CA CYS A 140 8.98 11.33 9.55
C CYS A 140 9.31 12.54 8.66
N ALA A 141 9.18 13.76 9.18
CA ALA A 141 9.46 14.98 8.43
C ALA A 141 10.97 15.20 8.20
N SER A 142 11.81 14.82 9.15
CA SER A 142 13.27 14.81 8.96
C SER A 142 13.69 13.80 7.89
N PHE A 143 13.06 12.63 7.80
CA PHE A 143 13.28 11.68 6.71
C PHE A 143 12.93 12.30 5.35
N VAL A 144 11.74 12.91 5.21
CA VAL A 144 11.34 13.57 3.95
C VAL A 144 12.27 14.74 3.60
N SER A 145 12.62 15.59 4.57
CA SER A 145 13.60 16.67 4.39
C SER A 145 14.98 16.13 4.00
N TRP A 146 15.39 14.98 4.55
CA TRP A 146 16.64 14.31 4.16
C TRP A 146 16.59 13.80 2.72
N CYS A 147 15.47 13.24 2.27
CA CYS A 147 15.30 12.85 0.86
C CYS A 147 15.46 14.06 -0.08
N PHE A 148 14.87 15.21 0.25
CA PHE A 148 15.06 16.44 -0.54
C PHE A 148 16.46 17.03 -0.41
N LEU A 149 17.14 16.84 0.73
CA LEU A 149 18.55 17.20 0.88
C LEU A 149 19.43 16.35 -0.06
N GLN A 150 19.19 15.04 -0.17
CA GLN A 150 19.90 14.17 -1.13
C GLN A 150 19.59 14.57 -2.57
N ALA A 151 18.32 14.87 -2.87
CA ALA A 151 17.91 15.38 -4.18
C ALA A 151 18.63 16.69 -4.56
N SER A 152 19.05 17.46 -3.55
CA SER A 152 19.78 18.72 -3.68
C SER A 152 21.31 18.53 -3.56
N GLY A 153 21.82 17.31 -3.77
CA GLY A 153 23.25 16.99 -3.72
C GLY A 153 23.88 17.12 -2.34
N GLY A 154 23.10 17.01 -1.26
CA GLY A 154 23.57 17.21 0.11
C GLY A 154 23.78 18.67 0.50
N ASN A 155 23.43 19.62 -0.37
CA ASN A 155 23.57 21.05 -0.12
C ASN A 155 22.25 21.65 0.40
N LYS A 156 22.19 22.00 1.68
CA LYS A 156 21.01 22.63 2.30
C LYS A 156 20.59 23.93 1.62
N SER A 157 21.53 24.74 1.15
CA SER A 157 21.23 26.02 0.49
C SER A 157 20.64 25.83 -0.91
N ALA A 158 20.79 24.65 -1.50
CA ALA A 158 20.18 24.30 -2.77
C ALA A 158 18.81 23.62 -2.63
N MET A 159 18.34 23.38 -1.39
CA MET A 159 17.04 22.76 -1.17
C MET A 159 15.91 23.67 -1.64
N PRO A 160 14.83 23.11 -2.24
CA PRO A 160 13.69 23.89 -2.72
C PRO A 160 12.86 24.53 -1.58
N PHE A 161 12.96 23.97 -0.38
CA PHE A 161 12.33 24.44 0.84
C PHE A 161 13.27 24.17 2.03
N ALA A 162 13.00 24.75 3.19
CA ALA A 162 13.87 24.59 4.35
C ALA A 162 13.99 23.13 4.78
N TYR A 163 15.06 22.79 5.51
CA TYR A 163 15.11 21.50 6.18
C TYR A 163 14.18 21.54 7.40
N VAL A 164 12.99 20.94 7.31
CA VAL A 164 11.94 21.05 8.33
C VAL A 164 11.72 19.70 9.05
N PRO A 165 11.88 19.62 10.39
CA PRO A 165 11.66 18.39 11.16
C PRO A 165 10.19 18.20 11.60
N GLY A 166 9.28 19.11 11.24
CA GLY A 166 7.85 19.06 11.57
C GLY A 166 6.96 18.88 10.33
N ALA A 167 6.06 17.89 10.36
CA ALA A 167 5.19 17.57 9.21
C ALA A 167 4.22 18.72 8.85
N ARG A 168 3.62 19.37 9.86
CA ARG A 168 2.72 20.50 9.65
C ARG A 168 3.45 21.76 9.21
N ASP A 169 4.66 21.99 9.73
CA ASP A 169 5.51 23.11 9.35
C ASP A 169 5.95 22.99 7.89
N MET A 170 6.29 21.77 7.44
CA MET A 170 6.59 21.49 6.05
C MET A 170 5.39 21.82 5.14
N LEU A 171 4.17 21.41 5.51
CA LEU A 171 2.97 21.78 4.76
C LEU A 171 2.71 23.30 4.79
N ALA A 172 3.00 23.96 5.91
CA ALA A 172 2.83 25.41 6.04
C ALA A 172 3.80 26.17 5.10
N GLU A 173 5.05 25.72 4.98
CA GLU A 173 5.99 26.29 4.02
C GLU A 173 5.53 26.07 2.57
N PHE A 174 5.05 24.87 2.23
CA PHE A 174 4.49 24.59 0.90
C PHE A 174 3.27 25.46 0.60
N LYS A 175 2.40 25.72 1.59
CA LYS A 175 1.29 26.67 1.46
C LYS A 175 1.79 28.09 1.15
N GLN A 176 2.80 28.57 1.88
CA GLN A 176 3.37 29.90 1.66
C GLN A 176 3.99 30.05 0.26
N LYS A 177 4.56 28.98 -0.28
CA LYS A 177 5.14 28.95 -1.63
C LYS A 177 4.10 28.73 -2.75
N GLY A 178 2.83 28.48 -2.41
CA GLY A 178 1.79 28.16 -3.39
C GLY A 178 1.90 26.74 -3.97
N TRP A 179 2.58 25.84 -3.25
CA TRP A 179 2.92 24.49 -3.67
C TRP A 179 1.99 23.42 -3.07
N SER A 180 1.00 23.82 -2.28
CA SER A 180 0.11 22.89 -1.58
C SER A 180 -1.25 22.75 -2.26
N SER A 181 -1.79 21.53 -2.25
CA SER A 181 -3.16 21.23 -2.67
C SER A 181 -3.99 20.74 -1.48
N ALA A 182 -5.13 21.39 -1.24
CA ALA A 182 -6.03 21.04 -0.13
C ALA A 182 -6.81 19.73 -0.40
N PRO A 183 -7.29 19.04 0.66
CA PRO A 183 -8.21 17.92 0.51
C PRO A 183 -9.44 18.33 -0.30
N GLY A 184 -9.86 17.49 -1.25
CA GLY A 184 -11.03 17.75 -2.10
C GLY A 184 -10.81 18.75 -3.24
N SER A 185 -9.59 19.27 -3.44
CA SER A 185 -9.27 20.18 -4.56
C SER A 185 -9.34 19.54 -5.95
N GLY A 186 -9.50 18.21 -6.04
CA GLY A 186 -9.40 17.45 -7.29
C GLY A 186 -7.96 17.19 -7.75
N TYR A 187 -6.96 17.65 -7.00
CA TYR A 187 -5.55 17.39 -7.29
C TYR A 187 -5.22 15.90 -7.18
N VAL A 188 -4.54 15.37 -8.21
CA VAL A 188 -4.01 14.00 -8.22
C VAL A 188 -2.51 14.06 -7.96
N PRO A 189 -2.05 13.61 -6.78
CA PRO A 189 -0.64 13.70 -6.42
C PRO A 189 0.24 12.83 -7.32
N GLN A 190 1.45 13.31 -7.54
CA GLN A 190 2.42 12.76 -8.47
C GLN A 190 3.61 12.12 -7.71
N PRO A 191 4.38 11.23 -8.36
CA PRO A 191 5.60 10.67 -7.76
C PRO A 191 6.55 11.76 -7.25
N GLY A 192 6.90 11.70 -5.96
CA GLY A 192 7.77 12.66 -5.30
C GLY A 192 7.07 13.83 -4.62
N ASP A 193 5.75 13.96 -4.75
CA ASP A 193 4.98 14.88 -3.91
C ASP A 193 5.04 14.43 -2.45
N ILE A 194 4.74 15.36 -1.53
CA ILE A 194 4.49 15.02 -0.13
C ILE A 194 3.00 14.88 0.12
N VAL A 195 2.64 14.02 1.05
CA VAL A 195 1.29 13.90 1.62
C VAL A 195 1.38 14.08 3.12
N VAL A 196 0.49 14.91 3.68
CA VAL A 196 0.56 15.32 5.09
C VAL A 196 -0.77 15.04 5.78
N TRP A 197 -0.71 14.42 6.96
CA TRP A 197 -1.85 14.13 7.82
C TRP A 197 -1.74 14.87 9.16
N TRP A 198 -2.89 15.17 9.75
CA TRP A 198 -2.94 15.51 11.16
C TRP A 198 -2.93 14.25 12.03
N ARG A 199 -2.47 14.37 13.27
CA ARG A 199 -2.59 13.31 14.28
C ARG A 199 -3.23 13.86 15.54
N VAL A 200 -3.94 13.00 16.27
CA VAL A 200 -4.67 13.28 17.52
C VAL A 200 -5.83 14.27 17.37
N SER A 201 -5.59 15.47 16.83
CA SER A 201 -6.61 16.49 16.58
C SER A 201 -6.26 17.32 15.35
N LEU A 202 -7.28 17.73 14.58
CA LEU A 202 -7.13 18.63 13.43
C LEU A 202 -6.48 19.96 13.84
N GLN A 203 -6.85 20.51 15.01
CA GLN A 203 -6.31 21.77 15.54
C GLN A 203 -5.00 21.58 16.34
N GLY A 204 -4.55 20.34 16.57
CA GLY A 204 -3.29 20.05 17.24
C GLY A 204 -2.06 20.40 16.40
N TRP A 205 -0.87 20.20 16.97
CA TRP A 205 0.40 20.40 16.25
C TRP A 205 0.97 19.10 15.69
N LEU A 206 0.54 17.95 16.21
CA LEU A 206 1.00 16.64 15.74
C LEU A 206 0.54 16.37 14.31
N GLY A 207 1.43 15.82 13.51
CA GLY A 207 1.19 15.44 12.13
C GLY A 207 2.09 14.32 11.68
N HIS A 208 1.85 13.85 10.46
CA HIS A 208 2.65 12.83 9.78
C HIS A 208 2.85 13.22 8.32
N VAL A 209 3.97 12.83 7.72
CA VAL A 209 4.27 13.12 6.32
C VAL A 209 4.92 11.92 5.64
N GLY A 210 4.57 11.72 4.38
CA GLY A 210 5.12 10.69 3.50
C GLY A 210 5.46 11.24 2.13
N LEU A 211 6.28 10.51 1.37
CA LEU A 211 6.51 10.77 -0.05
C LEU A 211 5.56 9.92 -0.88
N VAL A 212 4.89 10.54 -1.83
CA VAL A 212 4.02 9.88 -2.80
C VAL A 212 4.88 9.07 -3.75
N HIS A 213 4.62 7.77 -3.82
CA HIS A 213 5.20 6.88 -4.82
C HIS A 213 4.37 7.01 -6.10
N CYS A 214 3.09 6.64 -6.09
CA CYS A 214 2.20 6.82 -7.22
C CYS A 214 0.73 6.87 -6.80
N VAL A 215 -0.14 7.23 -7.75
CA VAL A 215 -1.59 6.98 -7.68
C VAL A 215 -1.93 6.00 -8.79
N GLN A 216 -2.57 4.89 -8.43
CA GLN A 216 -3.00 3.87 -9.38
C GLN A 216 -4.30 3.23 -8.87
N ASP A 217 -5.27 3.02 -9.77
CA ASP A 217 -6.52 2.30 -9.47
C ASP A 217 -7.30 2.85 -8.26
N GLY A 218 -7.30 4.18 -8.09
CA GLY A 218 -7.97 4.85 -6.97
C GLY A 218 -7.24 4.75 -5.63
N MET A 219 -6.05 4.16 -5.62
CA MET A 219 -5.17 4.03 -4.45
C MET A 219 -4.02 5.03 -4.53
N LEU A 220 -3.70 5.64 -3.39
CA LEU A 220 -2.46 6.37 -3.16
C LEU A 220 -1.43 5.41 -2.58
N TYR A 221 -0.24 5.37 -3.16
CA TYR A 221 0.91 4.62 -2.67
C TYR A 221 1.99 5.58 -2.20
N THR A 222 2.59 5.32 -1.05
CA THR A 222 3.59 6.18 -0.41
C THR A 222 4.78 5.39 0.12
N ILE A 223 5.92 6.06 0.26
CA ILE A 223 7.05 5.59 1.07
C ILE A 223 7.17 6.52 2.27
N GLU A 224 7.16 5.94 3.47
CA GLU A 224 7.07 6.71 4.70
C GLU A 224 8.07 6.21 5.75
N GLY A 225 8.64 7.16 6.48
CA GLY A 225 9.42 6.92 7.69
C GLY A 225 8.58 7.20 8.93
N ASN A 226 8.86 6.52 10.04
CA ASN A 226 8.20 6.68 11.34
C ASN A 226 6.67 6.49 11.38
N ARG A 227 6.07 5.89 10.35
CA ARG A 227 4.73 5.30 10.46
C ARG A 227 4.80 3.91 11.08
N SER A 228 5.92 3.23 10.86
CA SER A 228 6.40 2.07 11.58
C SER A 228 7.88 2.33 11.93
N PRO A 229 8.53 1.44 12.69
CA PRO A 229 9.96 1.55 12.95
C PRO A 229 10.85 1.44 11.70
N ARG A 230 10.30 1.32 10.49
CA ARG A 230 11.05 1.12 9.23
C ARG A 230 10.55 2.07 8.16
N VAL A 231 11.45 2.46 7.26
CA VAL A 231 11.06 3.06 5.97
C VAL A 231 10.42 1.96 5.14
N GLN A 232 9.13 2.12 4.80
CA GLN A 232 8.41 1.12 4.01
C GLN A 232 7.26 1.73 3.21
N GLY A 233 6.73 0.92 2.29
CA GLY A 233 5.59 1.26 1.47
C GLY A 233 4.26 1.17 2.21
N PHE A 234 3.35 2.08 1.90
CA PHE A 234 1.98 2.04 2.39
C PHE A 234 0.98 2.43 1.30
N SER A 235 -0.26 1.95 1.42
CA SER A 235 -1.34 2.26 0.50
C SER A 235 -2.58 2.78 1.22
N TYR A 236 -3.32 3.65 0.54
CA TYR A 236 -4.53 4.28 1.04
C TYR A 236 -5.55 4.42 -0.08
N VAL A 237 -6.84 4.31 0.25
CA VAL A 237 -7.91 4.68 -0.71
C VAL A 237 -7.92 6.19 -0.85
N LEU A 238 -7.56 6.71 -2.04
CA LEU A 238 -7.35 8.14 -2.28
C LEU A 238 -8.59 8.97 -1.89
N SER A 239 -9.79 8.46 -2.17
CA SER A 239 -11.06 9.12 -1.90
C SER A 239 -11.54 9.05 -0.44
N ARG A 240 -10.89 8.27 0.42
CA ARG A 240 -11.30 8.03 1.81
C ARG A 240 -10.18 8.24 2.82
N MET A 241 -9.17 9.04 2.47
CA MET A 241 -8.09 9.34 3.40
C MET A 241 -8.57 10.22 4.54
N GLU A 242 -8.82 9.57 5.67
CA GLU A 242 -9.05 10.26 6.94
C GLU A 242 -7.80 11.04 7.35
N GLN A 243 -8.01 12.11 8.10
CA GLN A 243 -6.96 12.93 8.69
C GLN A 243 -6.04 13.66 7.70
N LEU A 244 -6.35 13.64 6.41
CA LEU A 244 -5.58 14.32 5.38
C LEU A 244 -5.59 15.84 5.59
N LEU A 245 -4.41 16.46 5.67
CA LEU A 245 -4.23 17.90 5.66
C LEU A 245 -3.97 18.47 4.26
N GLY A 246 -3.41 17.66 3.36
CA GLY A 246 -3.21 18.01 1.96
C GLY A 246 -1.98 17.36 1.35
N PHE A 247 -1.69 17.77 0.11
CA PHE A 247 -0.52 17.38 -0.65
C PHE A 247 0.38 18.58 -0.89
N GLY A 248 1.65 18.31 -1.20
CA GLY A 248 2.61 19.32 -1.57
C GLY A 248 3.43 18.91 -2.78
N HIS A 249 3.52 19.79 -3.77
CA HIS A 249 4.24 19.58 -5.02
C HIS A 249 5.42 20.56 -5.12
N VAL A 250 6.64 20.04 -5.19
CA VAL A 250 7.80 20.87 -5.51
C VAL A 250 7.91 20.98 -7.03
N PRO A 251 7.84 22.18 -7.64
CA PRO A 251 7.90 22.35 -9.09
C PRO A 251 9.25 21.97 -9.70
#